data_AF-A0A327YR83-F1
#
_entry.id   AF-A0A327YR83-F1
#
_cell.length_a   1.000
_cell.length_b   1.000
_cell.length_c   1.000
_cell.angle_alpha   90.00
_cell.angle_beta   90.00
_cell.angle_gamma   90.00
#
_symmetry.space_group_name_H-M   'P 1'
#
loop_
_entity.id
_entity.type
_entity.pdbx_description
1 polymer ?
#
loop_
_entity_poly.entity_id
_entity_poly.type
_entity_poly.pdbx_seq_one_letter_code
_entity_poly.pdbx_strand_id
1 'polypeptide(L)'
;MKNFLTKFISNHKQTAPFIFSPFPGNCTYKTLKKMFIRGYLAWKTAIYLHFNEEKATHVFYYSLTKESFDEKNSHDIKHFLNFISEKILLWFENNQNINENLKTLNLDIDLHNAAIKAFATFQSQQTEIHAQVSDEMLDHLKEMQKREWEIYRDVIYAASKQKVKLILPNEVERYKQNSILLEYDIEERVHIPQCRNKVKSILESMNFPASTITSWLLVISEAITNSIKHAEKGKLILLYDNNNKEVIAIVEDKGPGINLKDLPNAVFVEGYSTKKSLGQGFTIMLKIASKIILSTSKFGTTLILVLKQHHNESFLKQAN
;
A
#
# COMPACT_ATOMS: atom_id res chain seq x y z
N MET A 1 -24.41 -31.28 -39.47
CA MET A 1 -23.35 -30.28 -39.19
C MET A 1 -22.00 -30.58 -39.85
N LYS A 2 -21.63 -31.85 -40.15
CA LYS A 2 -20.39 -32.20 -40.90
C LYS A 2 -20.21 -31.50 -42.28
N ASN A 3 -21.30 -31.07 -42.91
CA ASN A 3 -21.28 -30.41 -44.24
C ASN A 3 -21.09 -28.88 -44.21
N PHE A 4 -20.99 -28.24 -43.03
CA PHE A 4 -20.96 -26.77 -42.94
C PHE A 4 -19.53 -26.21 -43.01
N LEU A 5 -18.57 -26.83 -42.29
CA LEU A 5 -17.17 -26.41 -42.27
C LEU A 5 -16.47 -26.63 -43.61
N THR A 6 -16.73 -27.77 -44.26
CA THR A 6 -16.16 -28.11 -45.58
C THR A 6 -16.60 -27.17 -46.70
N LYS A 7 -17.78 -26.54 -46.58
CA LYS A 7 -18.32 -25.61 -47.59
C LYS A 7 -17.71 -24.20 -47.53
N PHE A 8 -17.06 -23.85 -46.42
CA PHE A 8 -16.51 -22.51 -46.18
C PHE A 8 -15.02 -22.39 -46.51
N ILE A 9 -14.31 -23.53 -46.59
CA ILE A 9 -12.89 -23.60 -46.93
C ILE A 9 -12.63 -23.19 -48.39
N SER A 10 -13.65 -23.18 -49.27
CA SER A 10 -13.47 -23.00 -50.72
C SER A 10 -13.83 -21.65 -51.33
N ASN A 11 -14.12 -20.59 -50.56
CA ASN A 11 -14.50 -19.29 -51.15
C ASN A 11 -13.45 -18.19 -50.92
N HIS A 12 -12.60 -17.96 -51.93
CA HIS A 12 -11.78 -16.76 -52.09
C HIS A 12 -12.56 -15.73 -52.92
N LYS A 13 -13.13 -14.69 -52.27
CA LYS A 13 -13.48 -13.42 -52.93
C LYS A 13 -13.01 -12.26 -52.07
N GLN A 14 -12.38 -11.28 -52.72
CA GLN A 14 -11.86 -10.03 -52.17
C GLN A 14 -12.90 -9.30 -51.32
N THR A 15 -12.51 -8.89 -50.11
CA THR A 15 -13.36 -8.16 -49.16
C THR A 15 -12.97 -6.67 -49.09
N ALA A 16 -13.98 -5.81 -49.02
CA ALA A 16 -13.91 -4.36 -48.89
C ALA A 16 -13.17 -3.88 -47.62
N PRO A 17 -12.69 -2.62 -47.57
CA PRO A 17 -11.93 -2.09 -46.44
C PRO A 17 -12.70 -2.10 -45.11
N PHE A 18 -11.94 -2.33 -44.03
CA PHE A 18 -12.40 -2.62 -42.68
C PHE A 18 -13.00 -1.40 -41.96
N ILE A 19 -14.22 -1.53 -41.42
CA ILE A 19 -14.88 -0.50 -40.61
C ILE A 19 -15.06 -1.05 -39.19
N PHE A 20 -14.40 -0.44 -38.21
CA PHE A 20 -14.56 -0.78 -36.79
C PHE A 20 -15.94 -0.32 -36.30
N SER A 21 -16.75 -1.24 -35.77
CA SER A 21 -17.92 -0.87 -34.97
C SER A 21 -17.45 -0.28 -33.63
N PRO A 22 -18.05 0.82 -33.15
CA PRO A 22 -17.70 1.41 -31.86
C PRO A 22 -17.97 0.43 -30.72
N PHE A 23 -17.19 0.55 -29.64
CA PHE A 23 -17.44 -0.20 -28.40
C PHE A 23 -18.88 0.03 -27.92
N PRO A 24 -19.53 -0.99 -27.32
CA PRO A 24 -20.80 -0.77 -26.63
C PRO A 24 -20.61 0.32 -25.57
N GLY A 25 -21.51 1.31 -25.55
CA GLY A 25 -21.47 2.41 -24.58
C GLY A 25 -21.68 1.93 -23.14
N ASN A 26 -21.03 2.57 -22.16
CA ASN A 26 -21.05 2.26 -20.73
C ASN A 26 -20.41 0.91 -20.30
N CYS A 27 -19.26 0.55 -20.88
CA CYS A 27 -18.55 -0.69 -20.51
C CYS A 27 -17.67 -0.51 -19.26
N THR A 28 -17.85 -1.35 -18.23
CA THR A 28 -16.96 -1.38 -17.05
C THR A 28 -15.62 -2.04 -17.37
N TYR A 29 -14.57 -1.77 -16.59
CA TYR A 29 -13.27 -2.47 -16.74
C TYR A 29 -13.40 -3.99 -16.68
N LYS A 30 -14.27 -4.50 -15.79
CA LYS A 30 -14.54 -5.94 -15.67
C LYS A 30 -15.16 -6.50 -16.97
N THR A 31 -16.14 -5.80 -17.52
CA THR A 31 -16.81 -6.17 -18.78
C THR A 31 -15.80 -6.15 -19.93
N LEU A 32 -15.01 -5.07 -20.05
CA LEU A 32 -13.99 -4.94 -21.09
C LEU A 32 -12.96 -6.08 -21.02
N LYS A 33 -12.42 -6.36 -19.82
CA LYS A 33 -11.48 -7.46 -19.60
C LYS A 33 -12.06 -8.81 -20.06
N LYS A 34 -13.32 -9.08 -19.73
CA LYS A 34 -14.01 -10.30 -20.17
C LYS A 34 -14.12 -10.37 -21.70
N MET A 35 -14.49 -9.27 -22.35
CA MET A 35 -14.60 -9.20 -23.82
C MET A 35 -13.26 -9.46 -24.52
N PHE A 36 -12.17 -8.91 -23.98
CA PHE A 36 -10.81 -9.13 -24.49
C PHE A 36 -10.37 -10.57 -24.35
N ILE A 37 -10.55 -11.18 -23.17
CA ILE A 37 -10.15 -12.57 -22.95
C ILE A 37 -10.97 -13.51 -23.85
N ARG A 38 -12.28 -13.28 -23.98
CA ARG A 38 -13.14 -14.02 -24.91
C ARG A 38 -12.62 -13.90 -26.34
N GLY A 39 -12.31 -12.68 -26.77
CA GLY A 39 -11.77 -12.41 -28.10
C GLY A 39 -10.47 -13.15 -28.34
N TYR A 40 -9.56 -13.14 -27.37
CA TYR A 40 -8.30 -13.86 -27.43
C TYR A 40 -8.49 -15.38 -27.60
N LEU A 41 -9.37 -15.99 -26.80
CA LEU A 41 -9.70 -17.41 -26.91
C LEU A 41 -10.32 -17.74 -28.27
N ALA A 42 -11.22 -16.90 -28.77
CA ALA A 42 -11.88 -17.09 -30.06
C ALA A 42 -10.88 -16.96 -31.23
N TRP A 43 -9.97 -15.99 -31.13
CA TRP A 43 -8.85 -15.79 -32.07
C TRP A 43 -7.91 -16.99 -32.09
N LYS A 44 -7.44 -17.46 -30.93
CA LYS A 44 -6.57 -18.65 -30.83
C LYS A 44 -7.24 -19.89 -31.37
N THR A 45 -8.52 -20.08 -31.06
CA THR A 45 -9.31 -21.20 -31.59
C THR A 45 -9.38 -21.12 -33.13
N ALA A 46 -9.61 -19.94 -33.70
CA ALA A 46 -9.61 -19.75 -35.15
C ALA A 46 -8.25 -20.08 -35.78
N ILE A 47 -7.14 -19.63 -35.18
CA ILE A 47 -5.78 -19.96 -35.65
C ILE A 47 -5.53 -21.48 -35.62
N TYR A 48 -5.95 -22.18 -34.58
CA TYR A 48 -5.82 -23.64 -34.49
C TYR A 48 -6.76 -24.42 -35.43
N LEU A 49 -7.81 -23.77 -35.93
CA LEU A 49 -8.63 -24.25 -37.05
C LEU A 49 -8.06 -23.87 -38.42
N HIS A 50 -6.83 -23.36 -38.47
CA HIS A 50 -6.14 -22.94 -39.69
C HIS A 50 -6.81 -21.78 -40.44
N PHE A 51 -7.49 -20.89 -39.71
CA PHE A 51 -7.92 -19.62 -40.30
C PHE A 51 -6.68 -18.77 -40.56
N ASN A 52 -6.70 -18.00 -41.65
CA ASN A 52 -5.67 -16.98 -41.85
C ASN A 52 -5.75 -15.91 -40.75
N GLU A 53 -4.65 -15.19 -40.56
CA GLU A 53 -4.52 -14.20 -39.50
C GLU A 53 -5.57 -13.08 -39.60
N GLU A 54 -5.92 -12.64 -40.81
CA GLU A 54 -6.96 -11.65 -41.06
C GLU A 54 -8.34 -12.12 -40.56
N LYS A 55 -8.78 -13.33 -40.94
CA LYS A 55 -10.06 -13.90 -40.49
C LYS A 55 -10.07 -14.13 -38.99
N ALA A 56 -8.98 -14.62 -38.42
CA ALA A 56 -8.86 -14.79 -36.97
C ALA A 56 -8.97 -13.43 -36.26
N THR A 57 -8.32 -12.39 -36.78
CA THR A 57 -8.38 -11.03 -36.25
C THR A 57 -9.80 -10.46 -36.31
N HIS A 58 -10.56 -10.77 -37.36
CA HIS A 58 -11.98 -10.43 -37.42
C HIS A 58 -12.81 -11.11 -36.32
N VAL A 59 -12.51 -12.37 -35.97
CA VAL A 59 -13.15 -13.07 -34.85
C VAL A 59 -12.86 -12.37 -33.53
N PHE A 60 -11.61 -11.91 -33.32
CA PHE A 60 -11.22 -11.14 -32.14
C PHE A 60 -12.03 -9.85 -32.01
N TYR A 61 -11.99 -8.98 -33.02
CA TYR A 61 -12.66 -7.69 -32.94
C TYR A 61 -14.17 -7.81 -32.84
N TYR A 62 -14.76 -8.86 -33.45
CA TYR A 62 -16.18 -9.13 -33.28
C TYR A 62 -16.54 -9.40 -31.81
N SER A 63 -15.64 -9.98 -31.02
CA SER A 63 -15.85 -10.12 -29.57
C SER A 63 -16.10 -8.78 -28.90
N LEU A 64 -15.47 -7.71 -29.35
CA LEU A 64 -15.55 -6.40 -28.70
C LEU A 64 -16.86 -5.65 -29.02
N THR A 65 -17.66 -6.17 -29.94
CA THR A 65 -18.91 -5.53 -30.39
C THR A 65 -20.12 -5.85 -29.51
N LYS A 66 -20.02 -6.88 -28.64
CA LYS A 66 -21.12 -7.36 -27.79
C LYS A 66 -20.64 -7.68 -26.39
N GLU A 67 -21.49 -7.47 -25.40
CA GLU A 67 -21.17 -7.83 -24.01
C GLU A 67 -21.18 -9.35 -23.78
N SER A 68 -22.14 -10.07 -24.39
CA SER A 68 -22.26 -11.55 -24.29
C SER A 68 -22.54 -12.21 -25.64
N PHE A 69 -22.32 -13.52 -25.69
CA PHE A 69 -22.59 -14.40 -26.83
C PHE A 69 -23.28 -15.67 -26.32
N ASP A 70 -24.60 -15.74 -26.44
CA ASP A 70 -25.40 -16.81 -25.82
C ASP A 70 -26.04 -17.78 -26.83
N GLU A 71 -25.94 -17.51 -28.12
CA GLU A 71 -26.61 -18.29 -29.17
C GLU A 71 -25.72 -19.41 -29.73
N LYS A 72 -26.06 -20.67 -29.39
CA LYS A 72 -25.37 -21.87 -29.89
C LYS A 72 -25.56 -22.10 -31.39
N ASN A 73 -26.68 -21.68 -31.99
CA ASN A 73 -27.08 -22.02 -33.36
C ASN A 73 -26.80 -20.91 -34.39
N SER A 74 -25.84 -20.02 -34.11
CA SER A 74 -25.49 -18.98 -35.06
C SER A 74 -24.84 -19.58 -36.31
N HIS A 75 -25.36 -19.21 -37.48
CA HIS A 75 -24.77 -19.58 -38.77
C HIS A 75 -23.49 -18.76 -39.07
N ASP A 76 -23.19 -17.72 -38.27
CA ASP A 76 -21.93 -16.97 -38.37
C ASP A 76 -20.86 -17.61 -37.50
N ILE A 77 -19.81 -18.12 -38.15
CA ILE A 77 -18.66 -18.75 -37.49
C ILE A 77 -17.97 -17.82 -36.48
N LYS A 78 -17.92 -16.51 -36.73
CA LYS A 78 -17.33 -15.54 -35.78
C LYS A 78 -18.14 -15.49 -34.49
N HIS A 79 -19.46 -15.54 -34.61
CA HIS A 79 -20.36 -15.58 -33.45
C HIS A 79 -20.23 -16.89 -32.70
N PHE A 80 -20.18 -18.01 -33.42
CA PHE A 80 -20.07 -19.33 -32.81
C PHE A 80 -18.75 -19.52 -32.05
N LEU A 81 -17.61 -19.06 -32.60
CA LEU A 81 -16.32 -19.12 -31.91
C LEU A 81 -16.29 -18.23 -30.64
N ASN A 82 -16.93 -17.06 -30.70
CA ASN A 82 -17.09 -16.20 -29.52
C ASN A 82 -18.04 -16.79 -28.48
N PHE A 83 -19.11 -17.47 -28.89
CA PHE A 83 -19.99 -18.24 -28.00
C PHE A 83 -19.24 -19.36 -27.27
N ILE A 84 -18.43 -20.15 -27.97
CA ILE A 84 -17.63 -21.21 -27.34
C ILE A 84 -16.66 -20.61 -26.33
N SER A 85 -15.99 -19.52 -26.70
CA SER A 85 -15.04 -18.81 -25.84
C SER A 85 -15.72 -18.20 -24.60
N GLU A 86 -16.93 -17.68 -24.74
CA GLU A 86 -17.77 -17.21 -23.62
C GLU A 86 -18.09 -18.36 -22.66
N LYS A 87 -18.49 -19.53 -23.16
CA LYS A 87 -18.77 -20.71 -22.31
C LYS A 87 -17.52 -21.22 -21.60
N ILE A 88 -16.37 -21.28 -22.29
CA ILE A 88 -15.09 -21.64 -21.68
C ILE A 88 -14.77 -20.72 -20.50
N LEU A 89 -14.95 -19.40 -20.66
CA LEU A 89 -14.72 -18.46 -19.56
C LEU A 89 -15.68 -18.65 -18.40
N LEU A 90 -16.97 -18.82 -18.67
CA LEU A 90 -17.96 -19.08 -17.62
C LEU A 90 -17.64 -20.36 -16.85
N TRP A 91 -17.24 -21.43 -17.54
CA TRP A 91 -16.85 -22.68 -16.89
C TRP A 91 -15.56 -22.54 -16.09
N PHE A 92 -14.59 -21.80 -16.61
CA PHE A 92 -13.34 -21.51 -15.90
C PHE A 92 -13.59 -20.71 -14.62
N GLU A 93 -14.38 -19.63 -14.68
CA GLU A 93 -14.73 -18.79 -13.53
C GLU A 93 -15.48 -19.58 -12.44
N ASN A 94 -16.23 -20.62 -12.83
CA ASN A 94 -16.97 -21.49 -11.93
C ASN A 94 -16.22 -22.77 -11.53
N ASN A 95 -14.90 -22.88 -11.82
CA ASN A 95 -14.07 -24.05 -11.52
C ASN A 95 -14.61 -25.38 -12.09
N GLN A 96 -15.20 -25.34 -13.28
CA GLN A 96 -15.79 -26.52 -13.92
C GLN A 96 -14.81 -27.19 -14.90
N ASN A 97 -15.01 -28.48 -15.18
CA ASN A 97 -14.20 -29.23 -16.14
C ASN A 97 -14.55 -28.84 -17.58
N ILE A 98 -13.68 -28.05 -18.20
CA ILE A 98 -13.90 -27.51 -19.55
C ILE A 98 -13.91 -28.60 -20.62
N ASN A 99 -13.09 -29.65 -20.48
CA ASN A 99 -13.05 -30.74 -21.47
C ASN A 99 -14.35 -31.53 -21.48
N GLU A 100 -14.86 -31.90 -20.31
CA GLU A 100 -16.15 -32.58 -20.21
C GLU A 100 -17.31 -31.67 -20.66
N ASN A 101 -17.29 -30.40 -20.28
CA ASN A 101 -18.32 -29.45 -20.69
C ASN A 101 -18.34 -29.19 -22.20
N LEU A 102 -17.18 -29.11 -22.86
CA LEU A 102 -17.12 -28.96 -24.32
C LEU A 102 -17.70 -30.16 -25.07
N LYS A 103 -17.54 -31.40 -24.54
CA LYS A 103 -18.17 -32.59 -25.13
C LYS A 103 -19.70 -32.46 -25.16
N THR A 104 -20.31 -31.85 -24.14
CA THR A 104 -21.77 -31.64 -24.10
C THR A 104 -22.28 -30.71 -25.20
N LEU A 105 -21.41 -29.91 -25.82
CA LEU A 105 -21.79 -29.03 -26.92
C LEU A 105 -21.93 -29.77 -28.25
N ASN A 106 -21.52 -31.05 -28.36
CA ASN A 106 -21.52 -31.84 -29.59
C ASN A 106 -20.79 -31.15 -30.75
N LEU A 107 -19.59 -30.64 -30.46
CA LEU A 107 -18.73 -29.96 -31.44
C LEU A 107 -18.08 -30.96 -32.40
N ASP A 108 -17.64 -30.44 -33.55
CA ASP A 108 -16.71 -31.18 -34.41
C ASP A 108 -15.37 -31.40 -33.67
N ILE A 109 -14.69 -32.52 -33.95
CA ILE A 109 -13.48 -32.92 -33.23
C ILE A 109 -12.34 -31.92 -33.39
N ASP A 110 -12.20 -31.30 -34.57
CA ASP A 110 -11.16 -30.31 -34.83
C ASP A 110 -11.41 -29.04 -34.03
N LEU A 111 -12.68 -28.64 -33.95
CA LEU A 111 -13.11 -27.48 -33.15
C LEU A 111 -12.98 -27.73 -31.65
N HIS A 112 -13.33 -28.93 -31.18
CA HIS A 112 -13.13 -29.33 -29.79
C HIS A 112 -11.64 -29.23 -29.40
N ASN A 113 -10.77 -29.83 -30.21
CA ASN A 113 -9.33 -29.84 -29.97
C ASN A 113 -8.72 -28.43 -30.05
N ALA A 114 -9.12 -27.62 -31.03
CA ALA A 114 -8.69 -26.24 -31.17
C ALA A 114 -9.07 -25.40 -29.94
N ALA A 115 -10.30 -25.54 -29.44
CA ALA A 115 -10.79 -24.82 -28.27
C ALA A 115 -10.05 -25.21 -26.98
N ILE A 116 -9.81 -26.51 -26.76
CA ILE A 116 -9.01 -27.01 -25.64
C ILE A 116 -7.59 -26.47 -25.70
N LYS A 117 -6.95 -26.53 -26.86
CA LYS A 117 -5.59 -26.04 -27.04
C LYS A 117 -5.50 -24.52 -26.82
N ALA A 118 -6.48 -23.76 -27.29
CA ALA A 118 -6.58 -22.32 -27.05
C ALA A 118 -6.68 -22.00 -25.55
N PHE A 119 -7.52 -22.74 -24.83
CA PHE A 119 -7.66 -22.58 -23.40
C PHE A 119 -6.40 -22.98 -22.62
N ALA A 120 -5.76 -24.09 -22.95
CA ALA A 120 -4.48 -24.49 -22.33
C ALA A 120 -3.38 -23.45 -22.56
N THR A 121 -3.31 -22.88 -23.77
CA THR A 121 -2.40 -21.77 -24.10
C THR A 121 -2.68 -20.55 -23.22
N PHE A 122 -3.95 -20.17 -23.09
CA PHE A 122 -4.38 -19.07 -22.23
C PHE A 122 -4.00 -19.28 -20.76
N GLN A 123 -4.20 -20.49 -20.21
CA GLN A 123 -3.83 -20.80 -18.83
C GLN A 123 -2.32 -20.68 -18.60
N SER A 124 -1.49 -21.25 -19.49
CA SER A 124 -0.03 -21.16 -19.38
C SER A 124 0.46 -19.70 -19.34
N GLN A 125 -0.12 -18.84 -20.19
CA GLN A 125 0.23 -17.42 -20.25
C GLN A 125 -0.32 -16.63 -19.06
N GLN A 126 -1.49 -16.98 -18.52
CA GLN A 126 -1.99 -16.37 -17.30
C GLN A 126 -1.06 -16.64 -16.11
N THR A 127 -0.55 -17.87 -15.98
CA THR A 127 0.35 -18.25 -14.88
C THR A 127 1.68 -17.50 -14.93
N GLU A 128 2.25 -17.30 -16.12
CA GLU A 128 3.50 -16.54 -16.32
C GLU A 128 3.32 -15.03 -16.06
N ILE A 129 2.24 -14.43 -16.58
CA ILE A 129 1.97 -12.99 -16.42
C ILE A 129 1.59 -12.67 -14.96
N HIS A 130 0.82 -13.53 -14.28
CA HIS A 130 0.45 -13.28 -12.89
C HIS A 130 1.64 -13.29 -11.94
N ALA A 131 2.65 -14.14 -12.18
CA ALA A 131 3.84 -14.21 -11.34
C ALA A 131 4.80 -13.03 -11.55
N GLN A 132 5.03 -12.61 -12.80
CA GLN A 132 5.93 -11.48 -13.09
C GLN A 132 5.31 -10.12 -12.73
N VAL A 133 4.02 -9.93 -13.02
CA VAL A 133 3.32 -8.68 -12.70
C VAL A 133 3.13 -8.52 -11.19
N SER A 134 2.97 -9.60 -10.42
CA SER A 134 2.84 -9.48 -8.96
C SER A 134 4.12 -9.01 -8.30
N ASP A 135 5.28 -9.49 -8.75
CA ASP A 135 6.57 -9.18 -8.12
C ASP A 135 7.06 -7.79 -8.51
N GLU A 136 7.01 -7.43 -9.81
CA GLU A 136 7.39 -6.09 -10.27
C GLU A 136 6.46 -5.01 -9.70
N MET A 137 5.16 -5.26 -9.65
CA MET A 137 4.21 -4.31 -9.06
C MET A 137 4.43 -4.15 -7.56
N LEU A 138 4.71 -5.25 -6.84
CA LEU A 138 4.97 -5.20 -5.40
C LEU A 138 6.27 -4.45 -5.10
N ASP A 139 7.32 -4.67 -5.88
CA ASP A 139 8.58 -3.95 -5.73
C ASP A 139 8.46 -2.48 -6.12
N HIS A 140 7.70 -2.16 -7.17
CA HIS A 140 7.42 -0.77 -7.51
C HIS A 140 6.60 -0.07 -6.41
N LEU A 141 5.61 -0.73 -5.82
CA LEU A 141 4.85 -0.19 -4.69
C LEU A 141 5.74 0.03 -3.45
N LYS A 142 6.65 -0.89 -3.14
CA LYS A 142 7.62 -0.72 -2.04
C LYS A 142 8.56 0.46 -2.33
N GLU A 143 9.07 0.60 -3.55
CA GLU A 143 9.90 1.74 -3.94
C GLU A 143 9.15 3.06 -3.81
N MET A 144 7.89 3.11 -4.26
CA MET A 144 7.06 4.30 -4.13
C MET A 144 6.84 4.68 -2.66
N GLN A 145 6.52 3.72 -1.79
CA GLN A 145 6.37 3.96 -0.35
C GLN A 145 7.68 4.42 0.29
N LYS A 146 8.81 3.83 -0.11
CA LYS A 146 10.12 4.24 0.37
C LYS A 146 10.44 5.68 -0.03
N ARG A 147 10.20 6.05 -1.30
CA ARG A 147 10.40 7.41 -1.80
C ARG A 147 9.48 8.40 -1.08
N GLU A 148 8.21 8.05 -0.87
CA GLU A 148 7.28 8.88 -0.10
C GLU A 148 7.82 9.13 1.31
N TRP A 149 8.25 8.09 2.02
CA TRP A 149 8.83 8.22 3.36
C TRP A 149 10.10 9.10 3.39
N GLU A 150 11.00 8.93 2.41
CA GLU A 150 12.22 9.75 2.29
C GLU A 150 11.90 11.23 2.09
N ILE A 151 10.90 11.55 1.26
CA ILE A 151 10.44 12.93 1.06
C ILE A 151 9.92 13.52 2.38
N TYR A 152 9.04 12.82 3.10
CA TYR A 152 8.53 13.30 4.38
C TYR A 152 9.65 13.50 5.41
N ARG A 153 10.60 12.55 5.49
CA ARG A 153 11.77 12.66 6.37
C ARG A 153 12.55 13.93 6.09
N ASP A 154 12.88 14.18 4.82
CA ASP A 154 13.74 15.30 4.44
C ASP A 154 13.02 16.65 4.59
N VAL A 155 11.73 16.71 4.22
CA VAL A 155 10.90 17.91 4.38
C VAL A 155 10.72 18.27 5.85
N ILE A 156 10.34 17.31 6.71
CA ILE A 156 10.13 17.57 8.14
C ILE A 156 11.45 17.95 8.81
N TYR A 157 12.56 17.30 8.46
CA TYR A 157 13.87 17.64 8.98
C TYR A 157 14.29 19.06 8.60
N ALA A 158 14.13 19.45 7.35
CA ALA A 158 14.43 20.80 6.88
C ALA A 158 13.50 21.86 7.52
N ALA A 159 12.18 21.64 7.47
CA ALA A 159 11.18 22.58 7.99
C ALA A 159 11.27 22.77 9.51
N SER A 160 11.71 21.76 10.24
CA SER A 160 11.93 21.85 11.70
C SER A 160 13.28 22.46 12.09
N LYS A 161 14.05 23.01 11.15
CA LYS A 161 15.42 23.48 11.37
C LYS A 161 16.30 22.39 12.02
N GLN A 162 16.20 21.17 11.48
CA GLN A 162 16.93 19.99 11.92
C GLN A 162 16.58 19.49 13.34
N LYS A 163 15.49 19.98 13.94
CA LYS A 163 15.05 19.52 15.26
C LYS A 163 14.29 18.20 15.22
N VAL A 164 13.53 17.91 14.16
CA VAL A 164 12.70 16.70 14.06
C VAL A 164 13.28 15.77 13.02
N LYS A 165 13.70 14.57 13.43
CA LYS A 165 14.24 13.56 12.54
C LYS A 165 13.32 12.35 12.50
N LEU A 166 12.88 11.95 11.30
CA LEU A 166 12.22 10.67 11.12
C LEU A 166 13.26 9.57 10.94
N ILE A 167 13.05 8.42 11.57
CA ILE A 167 13.90 7.24 11.46
C ILE A 167 13.07 5.99 11.20
N LEU A 168 13.70 4.96 10.66
CA LEU A 168 13.07 3.65 10.51
C LEU A 168 13.02 2.91 11.86
N PRO A 169 12.08 1.97 12.04
CA PRO A 169 11.97 1.19 13.29
C PRO A 169 13.25 0.46 13.70
N ASN A 170 14.01 -0.06 12.74
CA ASN A 170 15.28 -0.75 12.99
C ASN A 170 16.42 0.19 13.45
N GLU A 171 16.25 1.51 13.34
CA GLU A 171 17.24 2.48 13.79
C GLU A 171 17.05 2.90 15.26
N VAL A 172 15.89 2.58 15.86
CA VAL A 172 15.54 2.96 17.24
C VAL A 172 16.56 2.39 18.24
N GLU A 173 17.00 1.14 18.04
CA GLU A 173 17.92 0.46 18.96
C GLU A 173 19.26 1.18 19.13
N ARG A 174 19.68 1.98 18.16
CA ARG A 174 20.91 2.80 18.26
C ARG A 174 20.82 3.85 19.37
N TYR A 175 19.60 4.27 19.73
CA TYR A 175 19.37 5.26 20.79
C TYR A 175 19.25 4.64 22.18
N LYS A 176 19.14 3.31 22.28
CA LYS A 176 19.03 2.57 23.56
C LYS A 176 20.38 2.11 24.12
N GLN A 177 21.49 2.45 23.47
CA GLN A 177 22.83 1.97 23.83
C GLN A 177 23.46 2.69 25.02
N ASN A 178 22.87 3.79 25.48
CA ASN A 178 23.36 4.58 26.60
C ASN A 178 22.96 3.99 27.96
N SER A 179 23.55 4.51 29.04
CA SER A 179 23.24 4.06 30.41
C SER A 179 21.77 4.31 30.76
N ILE A 180 21.04 3.23 31.01
CA ILE A 180 19.63 3.27 31.40
C ILE A 180 19.50 3.79 32.84
N LEU A 181 18.76 4.87 33.01
CA LEU A 181 18.42 5.45 34.31
C LEU A 181 17.09 4.91 34.84
N LEU A 182 16.13 4.67 33.94
CA LEU A 182 14.79 4.21 34.27
C LEU A 182 14.17 3.46 33.09
N GLU A 183 13.52 2.34 33.38
CA GLU A 183 12.47 1.79 32.52
C GLU A 183 11.16 1.76 33.30
N TYR A 184 10.06 2.16 32.65
CA TYR A 184 8.75 2.21 33.30
C TYR A 184 7.63 1.90 32.30
N ASP A 185 6.86 0.86 32.57
CA ASP A 185 5.68 0.50 31.79
C ASP A 185 4.45 1.32 32.22
N ILE A 186 3.75 1.85 31.23
CA ILE A 186 2.63 2.77 31.39
C ILE A 186 1.43 2.07 30.79
N GLU A 187 0.62 1.45 31.65
CA GLU A 187 -0.59 0.72 31.23
C GLU A 187 -1.85 1.53 31.49
N GLU A 188 -1.82 2.42 32.49
CA GLU A 188 -2.98 3.19 32.93
C GLU A 188 -2.62 4.66 33.13
N ARG A 189 -3.64 5.53 33.11
CA ARG A 189 -3.46 6.97 33.33
C ARG A 189 -2.87 7.30 34.70
N VAL A 190 -3.11 6.46 35.72
CA VAL A 190 -2.54 6.64 37.07
C VAL A 190 -1.02 6.46 37.09
N HIS A 191 -0.45 5.77 36.10
CA HIS A 191 1.00 5.61 35.99
C HIS A 191 1.71 6.89 35.52
N ILE A 192 1.00 7.82 34.88
CA ILE A 192 1.58 9.08 34.38
C ILE A 192 2.19 9.91 35.53
N PRO A 193 1.45 10.29 36.59
CA PRO A 193 2.04 11.03 37.71
C PRO A 193 3.11 10.24 38.47
N GLN A 194 2.99 8.91 38.58
CA GLN A 194 4.00 8.06 39.22
C GLN A 194 5.32 8.06 38.45
N CYS A 195 5.25 7.85 37.13
CA CYS A 195 6.39 7.89 36.23
C CYS A 195 7.05 9.27 36.25
N ARG A 196 6.25 10.35 36.17
CA ARG A 196 6.72 11.73 36.28
C ARG A 196 7.51 11.99 37.57
N ASN A 197 7.03 11.49 38.71
CA ASN A 197 7.71 11.67 39.99
C ASN A 197 9.03 10.89 40.05
N LYS A 198 9.10 9.67 39.50
CA LYS A 198 10.36 8.91 39.41
C LYS A 198 11.39 9.62 38.54
N VAL A 199 10.98 10.09 37.35
CA VAL A 199 11.86 10.89 36.48
C VAL A 199 12.37 12.14 37.20
N LYS A 200 11.49 12.85 37.92
CA LYS A 200 11.85 14.03 38.71
C LYS A 200 12.96 13.71 39.71
N SER A 201 12.79 12.68 40.54
CA SER A 201 13.79 12.32 41.57
C SER A 201 15.15 11.93 40.98
N ILE A 202 15.16 11.27 39.81
CA ILE A 202 16.40 10.95 39.08
C ILE A 202 17.08 12.23 38.58
N LEU A 203 16.33 13.17 37.99
CA LEU A 203 16.92 14.41 37.49
C LEU A 203 17.42 15.32 38.64
N GLU A 204 16.74 15.30 39.79
CA GLU A 204 17.17 15.99 41.00
C GLU A 204 18.47 15.40 41.56
N SER A 205 18.61 14.07 41.60
CA SER A 205 19.84 13.42 42.07
C SER A 205 21.04 13.66 41.12
N MET A 206 20.77 13.99 39.86
CA MET A 206 21.76 14.44 38.88
C MET A 206 22.08 15.94 38.96
N ASN A 207 21.51 16.67 39.94
CA ASN A 207 21.73 18.10 40.18
C ASN A 207 21.32 19.02 39.02
N PHE A 208 20.31 18.65 38.22
CA PHE A 208 19.77 19.58 37.22
C PHE A 208 18.99 20.74 37.90
N PRO A 209 19.00 21.96 37.34
CA PRO A 209 18.24 23.08 37.90
C PRO A 209 16.72 22.81 37.88
N ALA A 210 16.01 23.23 38.93
CA ALA A 210 14.57 23.00 39.07
C ALA A 210 13.72 23.53 37.89
N SER A 211 14.11 24.65 37.29
CA SER A 211 13.47 25.19 36.08
C SER A 211 13.66 24.30 34.85
N THR A 212 14.83 23.69 34.71
CA THR A 212 15.16 22.73 33.64
C THR A 212 14.35 21.45 33.82
N ILE A 213 14.35 20.91 35.05
CA ILE A 213 13.57 19.71 35.42
C ILE A 213 12.09 19.93 35.10
N THR A 214 11.52 21.06 35.50
CA THR A 214 10.10 21.37 35.25
C THR A 214 9.76 21.38 33.76
N SER A 215 10.62 21.99 32.95
CA SER A 215 10.45 22.04 31.48
C SER A 215 10.56 20.66 30.85
N TRP A 216 11.53 19.85 31.27
CA TRP A 216 11.72 18.48 30.77
C TRP A 216 10.59 17.55 31.17
N LEU A 217 10.12 17.64 32.41
CA LEU A 217 8.97 16.86 32.88
C LEU A 217 7.70 17.18 32.08
N LEU A 218 7.51 18.44 31.65
CA LEU A 218 6.37 18.82 30.82
C LEU A 218 6.36 18.05 29.49
N VAL A 219 7.48 18.06 28.75
CA VAL A 219 7.56 17.37 27.45
C VAL A 219 7.53 15.85 27.58
N ILE A 220 8.16 15.29 28.61
CA ILE A 220 8.11 13.84 28.86
C ILE A 220 6.67 13.43 29.21
N SER A 221 5.96 14.23 30.01
CA SER A 221 4.56 13.94 30.38
C SER A 221 3.63 14.03 29.18
N GLU A 222 3.87 14.98 28.27
CA GLU A 222 3.13 15.10 27.01
C GLU A 222 3.37 13.88 26.10
N ALA A 223 4.62 13.45 25.95
CA ALA A 223 4.97 12.25 25.20
C ALA A 223 4.28 10.98 25.75
N ILE A 224 4.33 10.79 27.06
CA ILE A 224 3.65 9.70 27.77
C ILE A 224 2.12 9.79 27.62
N THR A 225 1.56 10.99 27.71
CA THR A 225 0.11 11.17 27.55
C THR A 225 -0.34 10.79 26.15
N ASN A 226 0.47 11.13 25.14
CA ASN A 226 0.22 10.74 23.76
C ASN A 226 0.29 9.23 23.56
N SER A 227 1.26 8.52 24.17
CA SER A 227 1.30 7.04 24.07
C SER A 227 0.02 6.41 24.61
N ILE A 228 -0.42 6.78 25.82
CA ILE A 228 -1.63 6.21 26.43
C ILE A 228 -2.90 6.58 25.65
N LYS A 229 -2.98 7.83 25.18
CA LYS A 229 -4.15 8.31 24.42
C LYS A 229 -4.30 7.63 23.06
N HIS A 230 -3.18 7.28 22.42
CA HIS A 230 -3.18 6.76 21.06
C HIS A 230 -3.04 5.24 20.98
N ALA A 231 -2.48 4.58 22.01
CA ALA A 231 -2.08 3.17 21.96
C ALA A 231 -2.48 2.30 23.17
N GLU A 232 -3.22 2.85 24.13
CA GLU A 232 -3.65 2.21 25.39
C GLU A 232 -2.51 1.85 26.37
N LYS A 233 -1.37 1.35 25.87
CA LYS A 233 -0.15 1.06 26.65
C LYS A 233 1.06 1.76 26.04
N GLY A 234 2.03 2.10 26.88
CA GLY A 234 3.33 2.58 26.45
C GLY A 234 4.45 2.25 27.43
N LYS A 235 5.68 2.58 27.06
CA LYS A 235 6.88 2.38 27.86
C LYS A 235 7.73 3.64 27.82
N LEU A 236 8.21 4.09 28.98
CA LEU A 236 9.26 5.11 29.08
C LEU A 236 10.59 4.42 29.35
N ILE A 237 11.61 4.79 28.58
CA ILE A 237 13.02 4.50 28.88
C ILE A 237 13.73 5.85 29.00
N LEU A 238 14.34 6.10 30.16
CA LEU A 238 15.16 7.28 30.41
C LEU A 238 16.63 6.87 30.41
N LEU A 239 17.45 7.58 29.66
CA LEU A 239 18.87 7.32 29.50
C LEU A 239 19.66 8.60 29.76
N TYR A 240 20.94 8.43 30.10
CA TYR A 240 21.91 9.52 30.09
C TYR A 240 23.04 9.25 29.11
N ASP A 241 23.25 10.17 28.19
CA ASP A 241 24.42 10.19 27.31
C ASP A 241 25.54 11.01 27.98
N ASN A 242 26.50 10.30 28.57
CA ASN A 242 27.67 10.90 29.21
C ASN A 242 28.55 11.69 28.23
N ASN A 243 28.63 11.27 26.96
CA ASN A 243 29.50 11.90 25.97
C ASN A 243 28.97 13.28 25.56
N ASN A 244 27.65 13.36 25.35
CA ASN A 244 27.00 14.60 24.91
C ASN A 244 26.40 15.44 26.05
N LYS A 245 26.39 14.90 27.28
CA LYS A 245 25.74 15.45 28.48
C LYS A 245 24.25 15.71 28.25
N GLU A 246 23.56 14.70 27.74
CA GLU A 246 22.16 14.78 27.30
C GLU A 246 21.31 13.75 28.03
N VAL A 247 20.10 14.15 28.40
CA VAL A 247 19.06 13.21 28.86
C VAL A 247 18.24 12.78 27.65
N ILE A 248 18.07 11.48 27.47
CA ILE A 248 17.29 10.91 26.37
C ILE A 248 16.07 10.23 26.98
N ALA A 249 14.88 10.70 26.61
CA ALA A 249 13.62 10.07 26.98
C ALA A 249 13.02 9.39 25.75
N ILE A 250 12.93 8.07 25.78
CA ILE A 250 12.34 7.24 24.73
C ILE A 250 10.95 6.81 25.22
N VAL A 251 9.91 7.21 24.50
CA VAL A 251 8.53 6.80 24.76
C VAL A 251 8.07 5.93 23.62
N GLU A 252 7.74 4.69 23.93
CA GLU A 252 7.25 3.69 22.97
C GLU A 252 5.77 3.41 23.23
N ASP A 253 5.04 3.14 22.16
CA ASP A 253 3.64 2.76 22.20
C ASP A 253 3.34 1.66 21.19
N LYS A 254 2.23 0.93 21.40
CA LYS A 254 1.74 -0.11 20.47
C LYS A 254 0.44 0.31 19.79
N GLY A 255 0.39 1.56 19.32
CA GLY A 255 -0.78 2.14 18.68
C GLY A 255 -0.80 1.96 17.17
N PRO A 256 -1.79 2.56 16.47
CA PRO A 256 -1.89 2.50 15.02
C PRO A 256 -0.82 3.34 14.29
N GLY A 257 0.04 4.04 15.03
CA GLY A 257 1.02 4.97 14.49
C GLY A 257 0.41 6.32 14.09
N ILE A 258 1.24 7.15 13.47
CA ILE A 258 0.88 8.43 12.87
C ILE A 258 0.91 8.24 11.35
N ASN A 259 -0.16 8.63 10.67
CA ASN A 259 -0.18 8.62 9.21
C ASN A 259 0.85 9.64 8.69
N LEU A 260 1.71 9.22 7.75
CA LEU A 260 2.73 10.09 7.14
C LEU A 260 2.14 11.39 6.60
N LYS A 261 0.94 11.35 6.01
CA LYS A 261 0.25 12.53 5.45
C LYS A 261 -0.18 13.53 6.51
N ASP A 262 -0.46 13.07 7.72
CA ASP A 262 -0.89 13.90 8.84
C ASP A 262 0.31 14.47 9.61
N LEU A 263 1.50 13.90 9.40
CA LEU A 263 2.68 14.20 10.20
C LEU A 263 3.16 15.66 10.09
N PRO A 264 3.19 16.32 8.91
CA PRO A 264 3.51 17.74 8.83
C PRO A 264 2.55 18.60 9.67
N ASN A 265 1.25 18.29 9.64
CA ASN A 265 0.26 19.01 10.41
C ASN A 265 0.45 18.75 11.91
N ALA A 266 0.65 17.49 12.31
CA ALA A 266 0.90 17.11 13.69
C ALA A 266 2.13 17.79 14.29
N VAL A 267 3.17 18.05 13.48
CA VAL A 267 4.42 18.67 13.94
C VAL A 267 4.34 20.20 13.93
N PHE A 268 3.78 20.81 12.88
CA PHE A 268 3.91 22.26 12.63
C PHE A 268 2.64 23.09 12.82
N VAL A 269 1.45 22.47 12.80
CA VAL A 269 0.19 23.22 12.93
C VAL A 269 -0.24 23.21 14.39
N GLU A 270 -0.13 24.36 15.05
CA GLU A 270 -0.62 24.53 16.42
C GLU A 270 -2.12 24.20 16.49
N GLY A 271 -2.52 23.38 17.45
CA GLY A 271 -3.91 22.99 17.59
C GLY A 271 -4.31 21.76 16.77
N TYR A 272 -3.45 21.25 15.88
CA TYR A 272 -3.78 20.08 15.09
C TYR A 272 -3.86 18.82 15.94
N SER A 273 -4.97 18.10 15.81
CA SER A 273 -5.22 16.90 16.58
C SER A 273 -6.19 15.98 15.87
N THR A 274 -5.83 14.70 15.74
CA THR A 274 -6.68 13.66 15.14
C THR A 274 -7.67 13.04 16.14
N LYS A 275 -7.52 13.33 17.44
CA LYS A 275 -8.47 13.01 18.52
C LYS A 275 -8.86 14.29 19.28
N LYS A 276 -9.87 14.29 20.16
CA LYS A 276 -10.19 15.46 21.01
C LYS A 276 -9.01 15.81 21.96
N SER A 277 -8.08 16.68 21.54
CA SER A 277 -7.03 17.32 22.35
C SER A 277 -6.78 18.74 21.87
N LEU A 278 -6.06 19.50 22.68
CA LEU A 278 -5.58 20.83 22.35
C LEU A 278 -4.57 20.87 21.19
N GLY A 279 -3.99 19.74 20.76
CA GLY A 279 -3.08 19.68 19.60
C GLY A 279 -1.77 20.46 19.78
N GLN A 280 -1.30 20.60 21.02
CA GLN A 280 -0.10 21.40 21.35
C GLN A 280 1.15 20.54 21.64
N GLY A 281 1.03 19.22 21.59
CA GLY A 281 2.06 18.33 22.10
C GLY A 281 3.40 18.51 21.40
N PHE A 282 3.42 18.41 20.07
CA PHE A 282 4.64 18.65 19.28
C PHE A 282 5.13 20.09 19.40
N THR A 283 4.23 21.08 19.49
CA THR A 283 4.62 22.48 19.67
C THR A 283 5.45 22.69 20.94
N ILE A 284 5.02 22.12 22.07
CA ILE A 284 5.74 22.23 23.35
C ILE A 284 7.06 21.45 23.26
N MET A 285 7.03 20.25 22.68
CA MET A 285 8.23 19.43 22.48
C MET A 285 9.27 20.14 21.60
N LEU A 286 8.87 20.80 20.51
CA LEU A 286 9.75 21.56 19.62
C LEU A 286 10.41 22.76 20.31
N LYS A 287 9.71 23.39 21.27
CA LYS A 287 10.21 24.53 22.03
C LYS A 287 11.27 24.11 23.05
N ILE A 288 11.06 22.97 23.72
CA ILE A 288 11.90 22.55 24.87
C ILE A 288 12.98 21.54 24.48
N ALA A 289 12.68 20.58 23.61
CA ALA A 289 13.64 19.55 23.22
C ALA A 289 14.71 20.12 22.28
N SER A 290 15.93 19.65 22.45
CA SER A 290 17.04 19.96 21.56
C SER A 290 16.86 19.21 20.23
N LYS A 291 16.44 17.94 20.29
CA LYS A 291 16.04 17.14 19.14
C LYS A 291 14.85 16.25 19.49
N ILE A 292 14.03 15.97 18.49
CA ILE A 292 12.94 15.02 18.51
C ILE A 292 13.24 14.00 17.42
N ILE A 293 13.34 12.73 17.77
CA ILE A 293 13.47 11.64 16.82
C ILE A 293 12.19 10.81 16.88
N LEU A 294 11.60 10.55 15.72
CA LEU A 294 10.31 9.89 15.60
C LEU A 294 10.42 8.68 14.69
N SER A 295 10.02 7.51 15.19
CA SER A 295 9.73 6.33 14.40
C SER A 295 8.24 6.04 14.55
N THR A 296 7.53 5.79 13.45
CA THR A 296 6.10 5.46 13.52
C THR A 296 5.73 4.49 12.42
N SER A 297 4.85 3.54 12.75
CA SER A 297 4.32 2.54 11.85
C SER A 297 2.96 2.06 12.34
N LYS A 298 2.31 1.18 11.57
CA LYS A 298 1.07 0.51 11.99
C LYS A 298 1.20 -0.35 13.27
N PHE A 299 2.42 -0.58 13.74
CA PHE A 299 2.70 -1.39 14.94
C PHE A 299 3.00 -0.55 16.18
N GLY A 300 3.07 0.78 16.04
CA GLY A 300 3.38 1.66 17.15
C GLY A 300 4.19 2.88 16.75
N THR A 301 4.35 3.78 17.72
CA THR A 301 5.21 4.95 17.63
C THR A 301 6.29 4.91 18.71
N THR A 302 7.50 5.30 18.33
CA THR A 302 8.60 5.59 19.24
C THR A 302 8.99 7.05 19.09
N LEU A 303 8.85 7.81 20.17
CA LEU A 303 9.26 9.19 20.27
C LEU A 303 10.47 9.29 21.19
N ILE A 304 11.55 9.88 20.68
CA ILE A 304 12.80 10.06 21.40
C ILE A 304 13.04 11.56 21.55
N LEU A 305 13.04 12.02 22.79
CA LEU A 305 13.34 13.40 23.15
C LEU A 305 14.79 13.49 23.63
N VAL A 306 15.60 14.29 22.93
CA VAL A 306 16.95 14.64 23.37
C VAL A 306 16.88 15.98 24.09
N LEU A 307 17.23 15.96 25.37
CA LEU A 307 17.09 17.07 26.30
C LEU A 307 18.49 17.51 26.75
N LYS A 308 18.83 18.75 26.43
CA LYS A 308 20.11 19.36 26.80
C LYS A 308 19.87 20.57 27.69
N GLN A 309 20.72 20.73 28.70
CA GLN A 309 20.68 21.92 29.53
C GLN A 309 21.18 23.10 28.69
N HIS A 310 20.30 24.06 28.42
CA HIS A 310 20.71 25.31 27.80
C HIS A 310 21.45 26.16 28.84
N HIS A 311 22.72 26.46 28.60
CA HIS A 311 23.37 27.60 29.26
C HIS A 311 22.68 28.87 28.71
N ASN A 312 21.90 29.54 29.55
CA ASN A 312 21.24 30.80 29.21
C ASN A 312 22.31 31.87 28.90
N GLU A 313 22.61 32.13 27.62
CA GLU A 313 23.37 33.32 27.20
C GLU A 313 22.53 34.35 26.42
N SER A 314 21.25 34.10 26.12
CA SER A 314 20.55 34.95 25.13
C SER A 314 19.20 35.54 25.53
N PHE A 315 18.80 35.51 26.79
CA PHE A 315 17.56 36.19 27.23
C PHE A 315 17.77 37.62 27.79
N LEU A 316 18.99 38.15 27.79
CA LEU A 316 19.29 39.52 28.27
C LEU A 316 19.70 40.52 27.15
N LYS A 317 19.54 40.19 25.86
CA LYS A 317 19.90 41.11 24.75
C LYS A 317 18.74 41.71 23.96
N GLN A 318 17.51 41.68 24.47
CA GLN A 318 16.38 42.39 23.85
C GLN A 318 15.60 43.30 24.82
N ALA A 319 16.32 43.87 25.79
CA ALA A 319 15.86 45.02 26.55
C ALA A 319 17.03 45.97 26.76
N ASN A 320 17.45 46.63 25.68
CA ASN A 320 18.14 47.92 25.65
C ASN A 320 17.95 48.54 24.28
#